data_AF-A0A4R7JYJ8-F1
#
_entry.id   AF-A0A4R7JYJ8-F1
#
_cell.length_a   1.000
_cell.length_b   1.000
_cell.length_c   1.000
_cell.angle_alpha   90.00
_cell.angle_beta   90.00
_cell.angle_gamma   90.00
#
_symmetry.space_group_name_H-M   'P 1'
#
loop_
_entity.id
_entity.type
_entity.pdbx_description
1 polymer ?
#
loop_
_entity_poly.entity_id
_entity_poly.type
_entity_poly.pdbx_seq_one_letter_code
_entity_poly.pdbx_strand_id
1 'polypeptide(L)' 'MMVHGEQVRLTPRERKVIRKLTGIDPHFIRDREGLERFYNQYLQSYPTDTPEIRLVKALLRRSIQ' A
#
# COMPACT_ATOMS: atom_id res chain seq x y z
N MET A 1 0.19 5.79 -8.60
CA MET A 1 -0.59 4.54 -8.64
C MET A 1 -1.70 4.77 -9.62
N MET A 2 -1.94 3.82 -10.51
CA MET A 2 -3.09 3.87 -11.41
C MET A 2 -4.20 3.04 -10.78
N VAL A 3 -5.37 3.66 -10.62
CA VAL A 3 -6.61 2.98 -10.21
C VAL A 3 -7.58 3.14 -11.37
N HIS A 4 -8.04 2.02 -11.93
CA HIS A 4 -9.01 2.02 -13.03
C HIS A 4 -10.09 0.97 -12.75
N GLY A 5 -11.26 1.44 -12.33
CA GLY A 5 -12.28 0.56 -11.75
C GLY A 5 -11.71 -0.20 -10.55
N GLU A 6 -11.80 -1.53 -10.58
CA GLU A 6 -11.25 -2.41 -9.55
C GLU A 6 -9.74 -2.69 -9.71
N GLN A 7 -9.13 -2.32 -10.83
CA GLN A 7 -7.70 -2.61 -11.06
C GLN A 7 -6.81 -1.58 -10.39
N VAL A 8 -5.82 -2.07 -9.65
CA VAL A 8 -4.80 -1.26 -8.97
C VAL A 8 -3.43 -1.65 -9.50
N ARG A 9 -2.73 -0.68 -10.09
CA ARG A 9 -1.32 -0.84 -10.48
C ARG A 9 -0.44 0.13 -9.72
N LEU A 10 0.38 -0.44 -8.84
CA LEU A 10 1.51 0.25 -8.23
C LEU A 10 2.60 0.48 -9.27
N THR A 11 3.08 1.71 -9.37
CA THR A 11 4.27 2.05 -10.14
C THR A 11 5.52 1.42 -9.51
N PRO A 12 6.61 1.22 -10.26
CA PRO A 12 7.86 0.68 -9.71
C PRO A 12 8.38 1.47 -8.51
N ARG A 13 8.22 2.80 -8.53
CA ARG A 13 8.61 3.69 -7.41
C ARG A 13 7.79 3.39 -6.15
N GLU A 14 6.49 3.21 -6.29
CA GLU A 14 5.61 2.90 -5.15
C GLU A 14 5.91 1.53 -4.56
N ARG A 15 6.13 0.52 -5.41
CA ARG A 15 6.56 -0.82 -4.95
C ARG A 15 7.85 -0.75 -4.15
N LYS A 16 8.84 0.02 -4.63
CA LYS A 16 10.12 0.22 -3.94
C LYS A 16 9.93 0.92 -2.59
N VAL A 17 9.09 1.95 -2.51
CA VAL A 17 8.81 2.68 -1.28
C VAL A 17 8.10 1.79 -0.26
N ILE A 18 7.05 1.07 -0.68
CA ILE A 18 6.32 0.15 0.20
C ILE A 18 7.25 -0.92 0.73
N ARG A 19 8.02 -1.59 -0.15
CA ARG A 19 8.99 -2.62 0.27
C ARG A 19 10.07 -2.08 1.21
N LYS A 20 10.55 -0.85 1.01
CA LYS A 20 11.54 -0.25 1.91
C LYS A 20 10.95 0.01 3.30
N LEU A 21 9.68 0.38 3.39
CA LEU A 21 9.05 0.83 4.62
C LEU A 21 8.39 -0.30 5.42
N THR A 22 7.89 -1.33 4.74
CA THR A 22 7.26 -2.49 5.38
C THR A 22 8.12 -3.74 5.29
N GLY A 23 9.17 -3.78 4.45
CA GLY A 23 9.93 -5.01 4.18
C GLY A 23 9.20 -6.02 3.29
N ILE A 24 7.92 -5.77 2.96
CA ILE A 24 7.07 -6.69 2.20
C ILE A 24 7.03 -6.28 0.74
N ASP A 25 7.14 -7.25 -0.17
CA ASP A 25 6.99 -7.00 -1.60
C ASP A 25 5.50 -6.94 -2.01
N PRO A 26 4.97 -5.78 -2.45
CA PRO A 26 3.56 -5.61 -2.77
C PRO A 26 3.19 -6.10 -4.19
N HIS A 27 3.94 -7.04 -4.78
CA HIS A 27 3.69 -7.51 -6.15
C HIS A 27 2.31 -8.16 -6.35
N PHE A 28 1.69 -8.61 -5.26
CA PHE A 28 0.35 -9.23 -5.24
C PHE A 28 -0.79 -8.21 -5.29
N ILE A 29 -0.51 -6.92 -5.11
CA ILE A 29 -1.53 -5.86 -5.20
C ILE A 29 -1.81 -5.60 -6.68
N ARG A 30 -2.94 -6.14 -7.16
CA ARG A 30 -3.40 -6.05 -8.55
C ARG A 30 -4.78 -5.41 -8.68
N ASP A 31 -5.53 -5.38 -7.59
CA ASP A 31 -6.89 -4.90 -7.49
C ASP A 31 -7.14 -4.19 -6.15
N ARG A 32 -8.32 -3.58 -6.01
CA ARG A 32 -8.74 -2.86 -4.80
C ARG A 32 -8.77 -3.78 -3.58
N GLU A 33 -9.26 -5.01 -3.76
CA GLU A 33 -9.34 -5.99 -2.68
C GLU A 33 -7.93 -6.39 -2.15
N GLY A 34 -6.97 -6.61 -3.05
CA GLY A 34 -5.58 -6.87 -2.70
C GLY A 34 -4.91 -5.68 -2.00
N LEU A 35 -5.26 -4.46 -2.39
CA LEU A 35 -4.82 -3.24 -1.74
C LEU A 35 -5.42 -3.10 -0.32
N GLU A 36 -6.71 -3.38 -0.15
CA GLU A 36 -7.39 -3.36 1.14
C GLU A 36 -6.84 -4.42 2.10
N ARG A 37 -6.64 -5.66 1.62
CA ARG A 37 -5.97 -6.71 2.40
C ARG A 37 -4.58 -6.27 2.83
N PHE A 38 -3.80 -5.68 1.93
CA PHE A 38 -2.47 -5.19 2.26
C PHE A 38 -2.51 -4.13 3.36
N TYR A 39 -3.42 -3.17 3.25
CA TYR A 39 -3.62 -2.11 4.24
C TYR A 39 -4.03 -2.65 5.61
N ASN A 40 -5.02 -3.55 5.63
CA ASN A 40 -5.57 -4.09 6.87
C ASN A 40 -4.63 -5.09 7.55
N GLN A 41 -3.92 -5.91 6.78
CA GLN A 41 -3.10 -6.99 7.34
C GLN A 41 -1.70 -6.52 7.74
N TYR A 42 -1.12 -5.59 6.97
CA TYR A 42 0.29 -5.23 7.10
C TYR A 42 0.54 -3.78 7.47
N LEU A 43 -0.45 -2.88 7.48
CA LEU A 43 -0.22 -1.50 7.93
C LEU A 43 -0.91 -1.20 9.25
N GLN A 44 -2.03 -1.84 9.55
CA GLN A 44 -2.64 -1.81 10.90
C GLN A 44 -1.76 -2.50 11.95
N SER A 45 -1.03 -3.55 11.56
CA SER A 45 -0.22 -4.37 12.47
C SER A 45 1.13 -3.76 12.84
N TYR A 46 1.55 -2.64 12.22
CA TYR A 46 2.78 -1.94 12.59
C TYR A 46 2.52 -1.05 13.82
N PRO A 47 3.11 -1.37 14.98
CA PRO A 47 2.88 -0.62 16.22
C PRO A 47 3.54 0.75 16.21
N THR A 48 4.49 0.99 15.29
CA THR A 48 5.27 2.22 15.22
C THR A 48 4.82 3.05 14.03
N ASP A 49 4.03 4.09 14.32
CA ASP A 49 3.70 5.14 13.36
C ASP A 49 4.92 6.04 13.16
N THR A 50 5.95 5.53 12.49
CA THR A 50 7.00 6.42 11.97
C THR A 50 6.36 7.38 10.95
N PRO A 51 6.90 8.59 10.77
CA PRO A 51 6.40 9.53 9.76
C PRO A 51 6.24 8.91 8.37
N GLU A 52 7.11 7.97 8.00
CA GLU A 52 7.10 7.28 6.72
C GLU A 52 5.97 6.24 6.62
N ILE A 53 5.72 5.45 7.67
CA ILE A 53 4.58 4.52 7.73
C ILE A 53 3.26 5.29 7.61
N ARG A 54 3.14 6.44 8.29
CA ARG A 54 1.96 7.32 8.17
C ARG A 54 1.76 7.83 6.74
N LEU A 55 2.84 8.18 6.05
CA LEU A 55 2.80 8.64 4.66
C LEU A 55 2.34 7.52 3.71
N VAL A 56 2.80 6.29 3.94
CA VAL A 56 2.32 5.11 3.20
C VAL A 56 0.85 4.83 3.46
N LYS A 57 0.41 4.86 4.74
CA LYS A 57 -1.01 4.71 5.10
C LYS A 57 -1.87 5.75 4.39
N ALA A 58 -1.46 7.01 4.38
CA ALA A 58 -2.19 8.09 3.72
C ALA A 58 -2.24 7.92 2.18
N LEU A 59 -1.12 7.54 1.57
CA LEU A 59 -1.03 7.27 0.13
C LEU A 59 -1.97 6.13 -0.30
N LEU A 60 -2.01 5.04 0.47
CA LEU A 60 -2.84 3.88 0.15
C LEU A 60 -4.32 4.10 0.50
N ARG A 61 -4.61 4.85 1.57
CA ARG A 61 -5.99 5.21 1.93
C ARG A 61 -6.67 6.05 0.84
N ARG A 62 -5.93 6.99 0.24
CA ARG A 62 -6.44 7.84 -0.87
C ARG A 62 -6.91 7.03 -2.08
N SER A 63 -6.34 5.84 -2.30
CA SER A 63 -6.69 4.97 -3.43
C SER A 63 -7.72 3.90 -3.13
N ILE A 64 -8.06 3.71 -1.84
CA ILE A 64 -9.12 2.81 -1.41
C ILE A 64 -10.47 3.55 -1.38
N GLN A 65 -10.50 4.88 -1.40
CA GLN A 65 -11.72 5.70 -1.52
C GLN A 65 -12.06 5.93 -2.98
#